data_AF-T1XHN3-F1
#
_entry.id   AF-T1XHN3-F1
#
_cell.length_a   1.000
_cell.length_b   1.000
_cell.length_c   1.000
_cell.angle_alpha   90.00
_cell.angle_beta   90.00
_cell.angle_gamma   90.00
#
_symmetry.space_group_name_H-M   'P 1'
#
loop_
_entity.id
_entity.type
_entity.pdbx_description
1 polymer ?
#
loop_
_entity_poly.entity_id
_entity_poly.type
_entity_poly.pdbx_seq_one_letter_code
_entity_poly.pdbx_strand_id
1 'polypeptide(L)'
;MKFSSTTRVLGTATVAALLAIASAPSFAGNYAEGDPRPVPFSSSTTRAAVSADARQWLASAPTQGYAEGSPQPEPRVSANSRAVVAADTQLWIRSGLAAQQNGEAGADPSSPAYRQAAAEYARLRTSPAYGALIDEFNSRQSSARAEGDGHPLR
;
A
#
# COMPACT_ATOMS: atom_id res chain seq x y z
N MET A 1 34.10 -32.49 -31.78
CA MET A 1 34.45 -32.20 -30.37
C MET A 1 33.27 -31.51 -29.71
N LYS A 2 32.77 -32.05 -28.59
CA LYS A 2 31.57 -31.61 -27.86
C LYS A 2 31.88 -30.30 -27.12
N PHE A 3 31.12 -29.24 -27.36
CA PHE A 3 31.20 -28.02 -26.55
C PHE A 3 30.60 -28.29 -25.16
N SER A 4 31.38 -27.95 -24.13
CA SER A 4 31.17 -28.22 -22.72
C SER A 4 29.80 -27.81 -22.21
N SER A 5 29.03 -28.82 -21.79
CA SER A 5 27.76 -28.69 -21.05
C SER A 5 27.93 -27.92 -19.73
N THR A 6 29.15 -27.88 -19.18
CA THR A 6 29.48 -27.37 -17.84
C THR A 6 29.29 -25.85 -17.69
N THR A 7 29.49 -25.05 -18.75
CA THR A 7 29.41 -23.57 -18.66
C THR A 7 27.97 -23.06 -18.56
N ARG A 8 27.00 -23.79 -19.13
CA ARG A 8 25.58 -23.42 -19.04
C ARG A 8 25.01 -23.70 -17.65
N VAL A 9 25.46 -24.77 -17.00
CA VAL A 9 24.98 -25.19 -15.67
C VAL A 9 25.41 -24.20 -14.59
N LEU A 10 26.62 -23.65 -14.69
CA LEU A 10 27.13 -22.69 -13.70
C LEU A 10 26.36 -21.35 -13.74
N GLY A 11 26.02 -20.86 -14.94
CA GLY A 11 25.23 -19.62 -15.10
C GLY A 11 23.80 -19.75 -14.58
N THR A 12 23.15 -20.90 -14.79
CA THR A 12 21.79 -21.16 -14.29
C THR A 12 21.72 -21.25 -12.77
N ALA A 13 22.76 -21.80 -12.12
CA ALA A 13 22.78 -21.95 -10.66
C ALA A 13 22.89 -20.58 -9.94
N THR A 14 23.70 -19.66 -10.47
CA THR A 14 23.78 -18.28 -9.95
C THR A 14 22.48 -17.51 -10.12
N VAL A 15 21.80 -17.65 -11.26
CA VAL A 15 20.50 -16.98 -11.49
C VAL A 15 19.44 -17.57 -10.56
N ALA A 16 19.41 -18.90 -10.38
CA ALA A 16 18.48 -19.55 -9.46
C ALA A 16 18.74 -19.15 -7.99
N ALA A 17 20.00 -19.04 -7.57
CA ALA A 17 20.35 -18.61 -6.22
C ALA A 17 19.96 -17.14 -5.95
N LEU A 18 20.20 -16.24 -6.92
CA LEU A 18 19.81 -14.83 -6.80
C LEU A 18 18.28 -14.67 -6.80
N LEU A 19 17.56 -15.44 -7.63
CA LEU A 19 16.11 -15.44 -7.65
C LEU A 19 15.51 -16.04 -6.36
N ALA A 20 16.13 -17.07 -5.79
CA ALA A 20 15.73 -17.66 -4.52
C ALA A 20 15.93 -16.68 -3.34
N ILE A 21 17.02 -15.91 -3.33
CA ILE A 21 17.24 -14.86 -2.32
C ILE A 21 16.21 -13.74 -2.46
N ALA A 22 15.90 -13.32 -3.70
CA ALA A 22 14.90 -12.29 -3.97
C ALA A 22 13.46 -12.72 -3.63
N SER A 23 13.17 -14.03 -3.65
CA SER A 23 11.83 -14.60 -3.39
C SER A 23 11.67 -15.23 -2.00
N ALA A 24 12.74 -15.32 -1.19
CA ALA A 24 12.68 -15.79 0.19
C ALA A 24 11.63 -15.05 1.07
N PRO A 25 11.40 -13.72 0.91
CA PRO A 25 10.35 -13.04 1.66
C PRO A 25 8.92 -13.47 1.28
N SER A 26 8.74 -14.16 0.16
CA SER A 26 7.42 -14.49 -0.41
C SER A 26 6.86 -15.84 0.07
N PHE A 27 7.70 -16.73 0.62
CA PHE A 27 7.31 -18.11 0.97
C PHE A 27 7.18 -18.39 2.47
N ALA A 28 7.72 -17.52 3.34
CA ALA A 28 7.38 -17.56 4.76
C ALA A 28 6.03 -16.84 4.92
N GLY A 29 4.94 -17.62 4.97
CA GLY A 29 3.66 -17.10 5.43
C GLY A 29 3.87 -16.34 6.74
N ASN A 30 3.20 -15.20 6.90
CA ASN A 30 3.36 -14.32 8.07
C ASN A 30 2.68 -14.89 9.33
N TYR A 31 2.85 -16.18 9.57
CA TYR A 31 2.22 -16.92 10.63
C TYR A 31 3.34 -17.57 11.43
N ALA A 32 3.44 -17.24 12.72
CA ALA A 32 4.15 -18.12 13.62
C ALA A 32 3.42 -19.48 13.58
N GLU A 33 4.14 -20.60 13.46
CA GLU A 33 3.52 -21.93 13.44
C GLU A 33 2.56 -22.09 14.62
N GLY A 34 1.25 -22.08 14.33
CA GLY A 34 0.18 -22.23 15.33
C GLY A 34 -0.52 -20.95 15.81
N ASP A 35 -0.05 -19.73 15.49
CA ASP A 35 -0.80 -18.49 15.75
C ASP A 35 -1.39 -17.93 14.44
N PRO A 36 -2.72 -17.91 14.27
CA PRO A 36 -3.36 -17.37 13.07
C PRO A 36 -3.26 -15.84 12.96
N ARG A 37 -2.72 -15.15 13.98
CA ARG A 37 -2.56 -13.70 13.94
C ARG A 37 -1.31 -13.33 13.12
N PRO A 38 -1.46 -12.49 12.08
CA PRO A 38 -0.32 -12.03 11.30
C PRO A 38 0.61 -11.20 12.20
N VAL A 39 1.91 -11.52 12.23
CA VAL A 39 2.86 -10.66 12.94
C VAL A 39 3.10 -9.38 12.13
N PRO A 40 3.06 -8.19 12.74
CA PRO A 40 3.23 -6.94 12.00
C PRO A 40 4.65 -6.86 11.41
N PHE A 41 4.78 -6.95 10.09
CA PHE A 41 6.04 -6.68 9.42
C PHE A 41 6.26 -5.17 9.26
N SER A 42 7.39 -4.70 9.77
CA SER A 42 7.92 -3.41 9.37
C SER A 42 8.62 -3.57 8.02
N SER A 43 8.28 -2.73 7.06
CA SER A 43 9.00 -2.71 5.79
C SER A 43 10.46 -2.34 6.04
N SER A 44 11.40 -3.13 5.50
CA SER A 44 12.84 -2.83 5.53
C SER A 44 13.25 -1.79 4.49
N THR A 45 12.37 -1.46 3.53
CA THR A 45 12.64 -0.46 2.49
C THR A 45 12.04 0.89 2.85
N THR A 46 12.80 1.95 2.61
CA THR A 46 12.32 3.32 2.86
C THR A 46 11.40 3.78 1.72
N ARG A 47 10.48 4.69 2.02
CA ARG A 47 9.64 5.33 0.98
C ARG A 47 10.48 5.95 -0.15
N ALA A 48 11.63 6.53 0.20
CA ALA A 48 12.55 7.13 -0.76
C ALA A 48 13.16 6.07 -1.69
N ALA A 49 13.58 4.92 -1.15
CA ALA A 49 14.10 3.81 -1.94
C ALA A 49 13.04 3.26 -2.91
N VAL A 50 11.80 3.05 -2.45
CA VAL A 50 10.70 2.60 -3.33
C VAL A 50 10.37 3.64 -4.41
N SER A 51 10.43 4.93 -4.08
CA SER A 51 10.19 6.00 -5.06
C SER A 51 11.31 6.06 -6.11
N ALA A 52 12.55 5.84 -5.72
CA ALA A 52 13.68 5.75 -6.64
C ALA A 52 13.56 4.53 -7.56
N ASP A 53 13.21 3.37 -7.01
CA ASP A 53 12.99 2.13 -7.76
C ASP A 53 11.83 2.28 -8.76
N ALA A 54 10.72 2.91 -8.36
CA ALA A 54 9.59 3.19 -9.25
C ALA A 54 9.97 4.10 -10.42
N ARG A 55 10.82 5.12 -10.21
CA ARG A 55 11.34 5.97 -11.29
C ARG A 55 12.25 5.18 -12.23
N GLN A 56 13.12 4.35 -11.68
CA GLN A 56 14.02 3.50 -12.45
C GLN A 56 13.24 2.52 -13.33
N TRP A 57 12.20 1.89 -12.77
CA TRP A 57 11.31 1.02 -13.53
C TRP A 57 10.62 1.78 -14.66
N LEU A 58 10.02 2.95 -14.39
CA LEU A 58 9.35 3.77 -15.41
C LEU A 58 10.26 4.19 -16.56
N ALA A 59 11.55 4.45 -16.32
CA ALA A 59 12.50 4.79 -17.37
C ALA A 59 12.71 3.64 -18.38
N SER A 60 12.45 2.40 -17.97
CA SER A 60 12.61 1.19 -18.78
C SER A 60 11.28 0.48 -19.09
N ALA A 61 10.16 1.00 -18.59
CA ALA A 61 8.86 0.37 -18.71
C ALA A 61 8.35 0.45 -20.16
N PRO A 62 7.76 -0.62 -20.70
CA PRO A 62 7.12 -0.57 -22.02
C PRO A 62 6.01 0.49 -22.04
N THR A 63 6.16 1.52 -22.88
CA THR A 63 5.14 2.56 -23.09
C THR A 63 4.07 2.06 -24.06
N GLN A 64 3.44 0.92 -23.75
CA GLN A 64 2.41 0.36 -24.61
C GLN A 64 1.11 1.15 -24.40
N GLY A 65 0.73 1.99 -25.37
CA GLY A 65 -0.51 2.79 -25.33
C GLY A 65 -0.34 4.25 -24.90
N TYR A 66 0.86 4.71 -24.56
CA TYR A 66 1.15 6.13 -24.36
C TYR A 66 1.72 6.72 -25.64
N ALA A 67 1.18 7.86 -26.09
CA ALA A 67 1.71 8.58 -27.23
C ALA A 67 3.15 9.02 -26.93
N GLU A 68 4.07 8.66 -27.82
CA GLU A 68 5.48 9.03 -27.77
C GLU A 68 5.60 10.56 -27.63
N GLY A 69 6.30 11.03 -26.59
CA GLY A 69 6.45 12.46 -26.29
C GLY A 69 5.44 13.08 -25.30
N SER A 70 4.49 12.31 -24.76
CA SER A 70 3.62 12.81 -23.68
C SER A 70 4.37 12.84 -22.34
N PRO A 71 4.28 13.92 -21.54
CA PRO A 71 4.86 13.96 -20.21
C PRO A 71 4.30 12.82 -19.36
N GLN A 72 5.15 11.89 -18.93
CA GLN A 72 4.75 10.85 -17.98
C GLN A 72 4.63 11.49 -16.60
N PRO A 73 3.48 11.37 -15.91
CA PRO A 73 3.35 11.89 -14.56
C PRO A 73 4.34 11.18 -13.63
N GLU A 74 5.00 11.93 -12.75
CA GLU A 74 5.91 11.37 -11.74
C GLU A 74 5.24 10.22 -10.97
N PRO A 75 5.92 9.07 -10.78
CA PRO A 75 5.38 7.95 -10.03
C PRO A 75 5.05 8.37 -8.60
N ARG A 76 3.75 8.41 -8.27
CA ARG A 76 3.30 8.63 -6.91
C ARG A 76 3.24 7.31 -6.15
N VAL A 77 4.34 6.94 -5.51
CA VAL A 77 4.38 5.81 -4.57
C VAL A 77 3.69 6.22 -3.26
N SER A 78 2.71 5.43 -2.80
CA SER A 78 1.87 5.75 -1.62
C SER A 78 1.09 7.06 -1.78
N ALA A 79 0.27 7.15 -2.83
CA ALA A 79 -0.62 8.29 -3.09
C ALA A 79 -1.47 8.69 -1.87
N ASN A 80 -1.80 7.74 -0.99
CA ASN A 80 -2.46 8.00 0.29
C ASN A 80 -1.55 7.63 1.46
N SER A 81 -1.50 8.47 2.48
CA SER A 81 -0.87 8.13 3.76
C SER A 81 -1.83 7.30 4.63
N ARG A 82 -1.29 6.61 5.66
CA ARG A 82 -2.13 5.85 6.61
C ARG A 82 -3.14 6.76 7.32
N ALA A 83 -2.73 7.98 7.66
CA ALA A 83 -3.62 8.97 8.25
C ALA A 83 -4.75 9.39 7.31
N VAL A 84 -4.46 9.59 6.02
CA VAL A 84 -5.49 9.89 5.00
C VAL A 84 -6.52 8.78 4.91
N VAL A 85 -6.07 7.51 4.90
CA VAL A 85 -6.97 6.35 4.87
C VAL A 85 -7.81 6.25 6.14
N ALA A 86 -7.19 6.43 7.32
CA ALA A 86 -7.90 6.37 8.60
C ALA A 86 -8.97 7.47 8.73
N ALA A 87 -8.65 8.70 8.33
CA ALA A 87 -9.60 9.81 8.29
C ALA A 87 -10.74 9.53 7.30
N ASP A 88 -10.43 9.02 6.11
CA ASP A 88 -11.43 8.71 5.09
C ASP A 88 -12.41 7.62 5.57
N THR A 89 -11.88 6.57 6.21
CA THR A 89 -12.70 5.52 6.83
C THR A 89 -13.64 6.07 7.90
N GLN A 90 -13.17 6.99 8.76
CA GLN A 90 -14.05 7.62 9.75
C GLN A 90 -15.16 8.43 9.10
N LEU A 91 -14.87 9.16 8.03
CA LEU A 91 -15.87 9.91 7.27
C LEU A 91 -16.89 8.98 6.61
N TRP A 92 -16.43 7.88 6.02
CA TRP A 92 -17.26 6.85 5.40
C TRP A 92 -18.23 6.19 6.37
N ILE A 93 -17.78 5.94 7.60
CA ILE A 93 -18.65 5.44 8.68
C ILE A 93 -19.63 6.53 9.12
N ARG A 94 -19.13 7.75 9.36
CA ARG A 94 -19.95 8.87 9.87
C ARG A 94 -21.06 9.30 8.93
N SER A 95 -20.84 9.24 7.62
CA SER A 95 -21.86 9.57 6.62
C SER A 95 -22.98 8.52 6.52
N GLY A 96 -22.83 7.36 7.17
CA GLY A 96 -23.72 6.22 6.99
C GLY A 96 -23.48 5.46 5.68
N LEU A 97 -22.52 5.89 4.84
CA LEU A 97 -22.23 5.24 3.56
C LEU A 97 -21.72 3.82 3.78
N ALA A 98 -20.96 3.58 4.85
CA ALA A 98 -20.55 2.25 5.26
C ALA A 98 -21.74 1.31 5.50
N ALA A 99 -22.78 1.78 6.19
CA ALA A 99 -23.95 0.95 6.48
C ALA A 99 -24.73 0.62 5.20
N GLN A 100 -24.84 1.59 4.27
CA GLN A 100 -25.50 1.34 2.98
C GLN A 100 -24.71 0.35 2.12
N GLN A 101 -23.39 0.51 2.02
CA GLN A 101 -22.54 -0.35 1.18
C GLN A 101 -22.37 -1.77 1.71
N ASN A 102 -22.41 -1.97 3.02
CA ASN A 102 -22.30 -3.29 3.64
C ASN A 102 -23.66 -3.97 3.91
N GLY A 103 -24.78 -3.31 3.57
CA GLY A 103 -26.11 -3.90 3.70
C GLY A 103 -26.46 -4.83 2.53
N GLU A 104 -27.56 -5.57 2.66
CA GLU A 104 -28.02 -6.56 1.66
C GLU A 104 -28.21 -5.99 0.25
N ALA A 105 -28.67 -4.73 0.14
CA ALA A 105 -28.83 -4.05 -1.15
C ALA A 105 -27.48 -3.58 -1.74
N GLY A 106 -26.42 -3.55 -0.95
CA GLY A 106 -25.10 -3.08 -1.33
C GLY A 106 -25.06 -1.62 -1.77
N ALA A 107 -24.07 -1.28 -2.58
CA ALA A 107 -23.85 0.07 -3.11
C ALA A 107 -24.85 0.46 -4.23
N ASP A 108 -26.15 0.35 -3.98
CA ASP A 108 -27.21 0.66 -4.96
C ASP A 108 -27.38 2.18 -5.19
N PRO A 109 -26.98 2.73 -6.35
CA PRO A 109 -27.07 4.17 -6.62
C PRO A 109 -28.53 4.66 -6.83
N SER A 110 -29.46 3.75 -7.10
CA SER A 110 -30.88 4.06 -7.28
C SER A 110 -31.61 4.25 -5.95
N SER A 111 -31.05 3.73 -4.85
CA SER A 111 -31.56 3.93 -3.49
C SER A 111 -31.44 5.41 -3.06
N PRO A 112 -32.54 6.03 -2.61
CA PRO A 112 -32.50 7.38 -2.03
C PRO A 112 -31.57 7.48 -0.81
N ALA A 113 -31.56 6.46 0.05
CA ALA A 113 -30.73 6.41 1.25
C ALA A 113 -29.23 6.36 0.91
N TYR A 114 -28.86 5.58 -0.11
CA TYR A 114 -27.49 5.53 -0.61
C TYR A 114 -27.04 6.90 -1.15
N ARG A 115 -27.87 7.55 -1.98
CA ARG A 115 -27.53 8.88 -2.53
C ARG A 115 -27.34 9.93 -1.45
N GLN A 116 -28.18 9.91 -0.41
CA GLN A 116 -28.04 10.82 0.73
C GLN A 116 -26.73 10.58 1.49
N ALA A 117 -26.42 9.32 1.81
CA ALA A 117 -25.17 8.97 2.49
C ALA A 117 -23.92 9.31 1.65
N ALA A 118 -23.98 9.11 0.33
CA ALA A 118 -22.92 9.47 -0.60
C ALA A 118 -22.71 11.00 -0.67
N ALA A 119 -23.80 11.77 -0.70
CA ALA A 119 -23.73 13.23 -0.67
C ALA A 119 -23.13 13.76 0.64
N GLU A 120 -23.51 13.18 1.79
CA GLU A 120 -22.92 13.55 3.08
C GLU A 120 -21.44 13.19 3.18
N TYR A 121 -21.05 12.01 2.68
CA TYR A 121 -19.63 11.64 2.60
C TYR A 121 -18.85 12.66 1.77
N ALA A 122 -19.35 13.03 0.58
CA ALA A 122 -18.72 14.04 -0.27
C ALA A 122 -18.61 15.40 0.43
N ARG A 123 -19.65 15.82 1.15
CA ARG A 123 -19.67 17.07 1.93
C ARG A 123 -18.66 17.06 3.08
N LEU A 124 -18.55 15.94 3.82
CA LEU A 124 -17.58 15.80 4.89
C LEU A 124 -16.14 15.81 4.36
N ARG A 125 -15.91 15.18 3.21
CA ARG A 125 -14.59 15.04 2.60
C ARG A 125 -14.03 16.36 2.05
N THR A 126 -14.90 17.28 1.65
CA THR A 126 -14.53 18.64 1.23
C THR A 126 -14.49 19.64 2.40
N SER A 127 -14.89 19.22 3.60
CA SER A 127 -14.90 20.10 4.77
C SER A 127 -13.49 20.27 5.37
N PRO A 128 -13.21 21.42 6.02
CA PRO A 128 -11.94 21.63 6.73
C PRO A 128 -11.67 20.59 7.83
N ALA A 129 -12.73 19.97 8.38
CA ALA A 129 -12.61 18.94 9.41
C ALA A 129 -11.86 17.70 8.91
N TYR A 130 -11.87 17.41 7.60
CA TYR A 130 -11.11 16.30 7.03
C TYR A 130 -9.59 16.51 7.17
N GLY A 131 -9.11 17.73 6.90
CA GLY A 131 -7.70 18.07 7.10
C GLY A 131 -7.26 17.93 8.57
N ALA A 132 -8.07 18.45 9.49
CA ALA A 132 -7.80 18.34 10.94
C ALA A 132 -7.75 16.88 11.41
N LEU A 133 -8.63 16.02 10.89
CA LEU A 133 -8.62 14.58 11.17
C LEU A 133 -7.34 13.90 10.68
N ILE A 134 -6.86 14.25 9.49
CA ILE A 134 -5.59 13.74 8.96
C ILE A 134 -4.43 14.13 9.89
N ASP A 135 -4.39 15.38 10.35
CA ASP A 135 -3.35 15.88 11.26
C ASP A 135 -3.38 15.18 12.63
N GLU A 136 -4.57 14.92 13.18
CA GLU A 136 -4.76 14.15 14.40
C GLU A 136 -4.21 12.72 14.25
N PHE A 137 -4.54 12.03 13.15
CA PHE A 137 -4.03 10.69 12.87
C PHE A 137 -2.51 10.67 12.66
N ASN A 138 -1.95 11.65 11.95
CA ASN A 138 -0.51 11.78 11.80
C ASN A 138 0.18 11.97 13.15
N SER A 139 -0.37 12.83 14.01
CA SER A 139 0.17 13.11 15.34
C SER A 139 0.15 11.86 16.22
N ARG A 140 -0.97 11.14 16.27
CA ARG A 140 -1.09 9.86 17.00
C ARG A 140 -0.10 8.83 16.51
N GLN A 141 0.11 8.72 15.19
CA GLN A 141 1.04 7.77 14.62
C GLN A 141 2.50 8.09 14.98
N SER A 142 2.87 9.37 15.03
CA SER A 142 4.19 9.81 15.50
C SER A 142 4.42 9.50 16.98
N SER A 143 3.43 9.76 17.84
CA SER A 143 3.52 9.49 19.28
C SER A 143 3.67 7.99 19.57
N ALA A 144 2.86 7.14 18.92
CA ALA A 144 2.93 5.69 19.11
C ALA A 144 4.28 5.10 18.65
N ARG A 145 4.92 5.71 17.64
CA ARG A 145 6.27 5.31 17.20
C ARG A 145 7.34 5.71 18.21
N ALA A 146 7.24 6.90 18.81
CA ALA A 146 8.17 7.36 19.83
C ALA A 146 8.10 6.53 21.13
N GLU A 147 6.92 6.05 21.50
CA GLU A 147 6.71 5.18 22.67
C GLU A 147 7.26 3.76 22.46
N GLY A 148 7.15 3.23 21.23
CA GLY A 148 7.75 1.94 20.86
C GLY A 148 9.28 1.92 20.84
N ASP A 149 9.91 3.06 20.56
CA ASP A 149 11.37 3.22 20.55
C ASP A 149 11.95 3.56 21.95
N GLY A 150 11.08 3.81 22.94
CA GLY A 150 11.45 4.37 24.24
C GLY A 150 11.41 3.42 25.45
N HIS A 151 11.34 2.10 25.26
CA HIS A 151 11.28 1.14 26.37
C HIS A 151 12.68 0.63 26.75
N PRO A 152 13.37 1.19 27.77
CA PRO A 152 14.46 0.47 28.41
C PRO A 152 13.87 -0.70 29.19
N LEU A 153 14.41 -1.89 28.93
CA LEU A 153 14.21 -3.06 29.78
C LEU A 153 14.62 -2.67 31.19
N ARG A 154 13.68 -2.79 32.13
CA ARG A 154 13.94 -2.69 33.56
C ARG A 154 13.48 -3.96 34.23
#